data_AF-A0A660VDI6-F1
#
_entry.id   AF-A0A660VDI6-F1
#
_cell.length_a   1.000
_cell.length_b   1.000
_cell.length_c   1.000
_cell.angle_alpha   90.00
_cell.angle_beta   90.00
_cell.angle_gamma   90.00
#
_symmetry.space_group_name_H-M   'P 1'
#
loop_
_entity.id
_entity.type
_entity.pdbx_description
1 polymer ?
#
loop_
_entity_poly.entity_id
_entity_poly.type
_entity_poly.pdbx_seq_one_letter_code
_entity_poly.pdbx_strand_id
1 'polypeptide(L)'
;MRTHKLDGESLTPDAVCEVAEGRVGEVEVRLSESALKRMERSRRFVEQAVSRRMVIYGLTTGFGANADKVIDTKQVRQLQRNLIESHCCGVGEPFGREVVRAAMLIRANSLAKGASGVRPQLVDLLCGALNRGLVPVVPSRGSVGASGDLVPLAHMAFVLTAPPDAEMRQKERLLAAKARAGKLSSEEKREARRLSGLAWFWRDGWHLASG
;
A
#
# COMPACT_ATOMS: atom_id res chain seq x y z
N MET A 1 18.10 16.44 -0.46
CA MET A 1 17.17 15.31 -0.31
C MET A 1 17.97 14.10 0.10
N ARG A 2 17.73 13.56 1.31
CA ARG A 2 18.38 12.32 1.79
C ARG A 2 17.64 11.12 1.23
N THR A 3 18.33 10.03 0.88
CA THR A 3 17.68 8.84 0.30
C THR A 3 17.95 7.59 1.13
N HIS A 4 16.89 6.93 1.59
CA HIS A 4 16.93 5.62 2.24
C HIS A 4 16.57 4.51 1.25
N LYS A 5 17.47 3.54 1.06
CA LYS A 5 17.22 2.39 0.20
C LYS A 5 16.75 1.20 1.06
N LEU A 6 15.55 0.72 0.83
CA LEU A 6 14.99 -0.41 1.56
C LEU A 6 15.56 -1.71 1.02
N ASP A 7 16.32 -2.40 1.84
CA ASP A 7 16.91 -3.70 1.54
C ASP A 7 16.34 -4.84 2.39
N GLY A 8 15.39 -4.57 3.27
CA GLY A 8 14.77 -5.54 4.16
C GLY A 8 15.59 -5.98 5.37
N GLU A 9 16.79 -5.42 5.59
CA GLU A 9 17.70 -5.84 6.66
C GLU A 9 18.33 -4.67 7.43
N SER A 10 18.62 -3.52 6.79
CA SER A 10 19.45 -2.45 7.37
C SER A 10 18.70 -1.20 7.83
N LEU A 11 17.36 -1.19 7.79
CA LEU A 11 16.57 -0.04 8.22
C LEU A 11 16.73 0.19 9.73
N THR A 12 17.22 1.38 10.11
CA THR A 12 17.45 1.76 11.50
C THR A 12 16.27 2.54 12.10
N PRO A 13 16.11 2.58 13.44
CA PRO A 13 15.13 3.44 14.10
C PRO A 13 15.27 4.91 13.71
N ASP A 14 16.49 5.44 13.60
CA ASP A 14 16.72 6.83 13.19
C ASP A 14 16.20 7.10 11.78
N ALA A 15 16.45 6.19 10.84
CA ALA A 15 15.91 6.30 9.48
C ALA A 15 14.38 6.25 9.47
N VAL A 16 13.76 5.48 10.38
CA VAL A 16 12.31 5.46 10.55
C VAL A 16 11.79 6.82 11.02
N CYS A 17 12.39 7.41 12.06
CA CYS A 17 12.01 8.73 12.56
C CYS A 17 12.19 9.80 11.47
N GLU A 18 13.34 9.80 10.77
CA GLU A 18 13.62 10.74 9.68
C GLU A 18 12.55 10.73 8.59
N VAL A 19 12.14 9.54 8.15
CA VAL A 19 11.09 9.41 7.13
C VAL A 19 9.71 9.76 7.70
N ALA A 20 9.41 9.31 8.92
CA ALA A 20 8.11 9.53 9.55
C ALA A 20 7.82 11.03 9.73
N GLU A 21 8.80 11.77 10.25
CA GLU A 21 8.69 13.19 10.56
C GLU A 21 8.91 14.07 9.32
N GLY A 22 9.81 13.66 8.42
CA GLY A 22 10.26 14.44 7.26
C GLY A 22 9.13 14.89 6.32
N ARG A 23 9.29 16.09 5.77
CA ARG A 23 8.35 16.69 4.80
C ARG A 23 8.62 16.16 3.39
N VAL A 24 7.63 16.33 2.52
CA VAL A 24 7.74 15.97 1.10
C VAL A 24 8.95 16.68 0.49
N GLY A 25 9.87 15.91 -0.10
CA GLY A 25 11.10 16.40 -0.74
C GLY A 25 12.33 16.49 0.17
N GLU A 26 12.20 16.30 1.48
CA GLU A 26 13.34 16.27 2.41
C GLU A 26 14.02 14.90 2.41
N VAL A 27 13.20 13.84 2.50
CA VAL A 27 13.63 12.44 2.54
C VAL A 27 12.91 11.66 1.46
N GLU A 28 13.68 10.85 0.73
CA GLU A 28 13.19 9.92 -0.29
C GLU A 28 13.43 8.49 0.17
N VAL A 29 12.46 7.62 -0.04
CA VAL A 29 12.57 6.17 0.15
C VAL A 29 12.39 5.44 -1.17
N ARG A 30 13.20 4.41 -1.41
CA ARG A 30 13.07 3.55 -2.60
C ARG A 30 13.52 2.14 -2.33
N LEU A 31 13.01 1.18 -3.09
CA LEU A 31 13.46 -0.21 -3.03
C LEU A 31 14.92 -0.33 -3.53
N SER A 32 15.73 -1.14 -2.85
CA SER A 32 17.09 -1.43 -3.32
C SER A 32 17.08 -2.48 -4.44
N GLU A 33 18.07 -2.42 -5.34
CA GLU A 33 18.19 -3.41 -6.42
C GLU A 33 18.40 -4.84 -5.91
N SER A 34 19.10 -5.00 -4.77
CA SER A 34 19.30 -6.30 -4.15
C SER A 34 18.00 -6.87 -3.60
N ALA A 35 17.17 -6.05 -2.97
CA ALA A 35 15.84 -6.44 -2.52
C ALA A 35 14.90 -6.76 -3.68
N LEU A 36 14.91 -5.95 -4.74
CA LEU A 36 14.13 -6.21 -5.96
C LEU A 36 14.39 -7.63 -6.49
N LYS A 37 15.67 -8.00 -6.68
CA LYS A 37 16.06 -9.34 -7.15
C LYS A 37 15.58 -10.47 -6.24
N ARG A 38 15.62 -10.27 -4.91
CA ARG A 38 15.10 -11.28 -3.95
C ARG A 38 13.58 -11.39 -4.01
N MET A 39 12.88 -10.26 -4.05
CA MET A 39 11.42 -10.23 -4.15
C MET A 39 10.93 -10.90 -5.43
N GLU A 40 11.55 -10.62 -6.58
CA GLU A 40 11.21 -11.29 -7.86
C GLU A 40 11.42 -12.81 -7.79
N ARG A 41 12.49 -13.26 -7.14
CA ARG A 41 12.73 -14.71 -6.93
C ARG A 41 11.64 -15.33 -6.07
N SER A 42 11.30 -14.69 -4.95
CA SER A 42 10.22 -15.09 -4.05
C SER A 42 8.88 -15.15 -4.79
N ARG A 43 8.62 -14.15 -5.63
CA ARG A 43 7.39 -14.06 -6.42
C ARG A 43 7.28 -15.19 -7.44
N ARG A 44 8.35 -15.50 -8.17
CA ARG A 44 8.39 -16.62 -9.12
C ARG A 44 8.12 -17.96 -8.43
N PHE A 45 8.61 -18.15 -7.20
CA PHE A 45 8.30 -19.35 -6.43
C PHE A 45 6.81 -19.48 -6.14
N VAL A 46 6.17 -18.38 -5.69
CA VAL A 46 4.72 -18.35 -5.47
C VAL A 46 3.94 -18.64 -6.76
N GLU A 47 4.32 -18.03 -7.88
CA GLU A 47 3.65 -18.24 -9.17
C GLU A 47 3.75 -19.70 -9.65
N GLN A 48 4.91 -20.33 -9.46
CA GLN A 48 5.10 -21.75 -9.75
C GLN A 48 4.27 -22.65 -8.82
N ALA A 49 4.16 -22.31 -7.54
CA ALA A 49 3.38 -23.08 -6.59
C ALA A 49 1.87 -23.00 -6.90
N VAL A 50 1.39 -21.80 -7.26
CA VAL A 50 0.01 -21.58 -7.70
C VAL A 50 -0.29 -22.30 -9.02
N SER A 51 0.62 -22.26 -10.01
CA SER A 51 0.41 -22.96 -11.29
C SER A 51 0.35 -24.48 -11.14
N ARG A 52 1.05 -25.02 -10.13
CA ARG A 52 0.99 -26.43 -9.71
C ARG A 52 -0.22 -26.77 -8.83
N ARG A 53 -1.13 -25.81 -8.60
CA ARG A 53 -2.32 -25.95 -7.74
C ARG A 53 -1.98 -26.41 -6.31
N MET A 54 -0.84 -25.98 -5.78
CA MET A 54 -0.48 -26.28 -4.38
C MET A 54 -1.48 -25.59 -3.43
N VAL A 55 -1.84 -26.28 -2.35
CA VAL A 55 -2.68 -25.74 -1.28
C VAL A 55 -1.82 -24.87 -0.37
N ILE A 56 -2.05 -23.56 -0.40
CA ILE A 56 -1.27 -22.55 0.31
C ILE A 56 -2.22 -21.57 0.98
N TYR A 57 -2.10 -21.45 2.31
CA TYR A 57 -2.93 -20.59 3.13
C TYR A 57 -2.98 -19.15 2.60
N GLY A 58 -4.20 -18.64 2.42
CA GLY A 58 -4.44 -17.26 2.00
C GLY A 58 -4.05 -16.93 0.54
N LEU A 59 -3.52 -17.90 -0.21
CA LEU A 59 -3.25 -17.77 -1.65
C LEU A 59 -4.23 -18.62 -2.47
N THR A 60 -4.35 -19.90 -2.13
CA THR A 60 -5.28 -20.86 -2.76
C THR A 60 -6.33 -21.39 -1.79
N THR A 61 -6.32 -20.92 -0.54
CA THR A 61 -7.37 -21.20 0.45
C THR A 61 -7.93 -19.92 1.08
N GLY A 62 -9.01 -20.05 1.85
CA GLY A 62 -9.58 -18.98 2.66
C GLY A 62 -8.73 -18.59 3.87
N PHE A 63 -9.30 -17.74 4.75
CA PHE A 63 -8.63 -17.22 5.94
C PHE A 63 -9.34 -17.65 7.22
N GLY A 64 -8.60 -17.73 8.33
CA GLY A 64 -9.15 -18.04 9.66
C GLY A 64 -9.95 -19.34 9.65
N ALA A 65 -11.21 -19.30 10.07
CA ALA A 65 -12.11 -20.46 10.09
C ALA A 65 -12.40 -21.08 8.70
N ASN A 66 -11.99 -20.44 7.61
CA ASN A 66 -12.12 -20.95 6.24
C ASN A 66 -10.78 -21.37 5.62
N ALA A 67 -9.73 -21.56 6.44
CA ALA A 67 -8.38 -21.93 5.99
C ALA A 67 -8.33 -23.26 5.21
N ASP A 68 -9.30 -24.14 5.44
CA ASP A 68 -9.48 -25.46 4.85
C ASP A 68 -10.20 -25.43 3.49
N LYS A 69 -10.83 -24.30 3.13
CA LYS A 69 -11.57 -24.16 1.87
C LYS A 69 -10.65 -23.74 0.75
N VAL A 70 -10.51 -24.58 -0.28
CA VAL A 70 -9.80 -24.26 -1.52
C VAL A 70 -10.62 -23.26 -2.35
N ILE A 71 -9.93 -22.26 -2.90
CA ILE A 71 -10.54 -21.15 -3.63
C ILE A 71 -10.15 -21.23 -5.10
N ASP A 72 -11.12 -21.05 -6.00
CA ASP A 72 -10.83 -20.95 -7.43
C ASP A 72 -9.97 -19.70 -7.68
N THR A 73 -8.91 -19.87 -8.47
CA THR A 73 -8.05 -18.78 -8.97
C THR A 73 -8.82 -17.57 -9.51
N LYS A 74 -10.00 -17.76 -10.13
CA LYS A 74 -10.87 -16.69 -10.62
C LYS A 74 -11.46 -15.83 -9.50
N GLN A 75 -11.64 -16.41 -8.31
CA GLN A 75 -12.22 -15.76 -7.14
C GLN A 75 -11.16 -15.12 -6.23
N VAL A 76 -9.88 -15.51 -6.36
CA VAL A 76 -8.79 -15.03 -5.51
C VAL A 76 -8.73 -13.50 -5.46
N ARG A 77 -8.87 -12.80 -6.59
CA ARG A 77 -8.85 -11.33 -6.61
C ARG A 77 -9.96 -10.73 -5.75
N GLN A 78 -11.18 -11.24 -5.89
CA GLN A 78 -12.32 -10.78 -5.10
C GLN A 78 -12.15 -11.13 -3.62
N LEU A 79 -11.65 -12.32 -3.32
CA LEU A 79 -11.37 -12.76 -1.96
C LEU A 79 -10.38 -11.84 -1.25
N GLN A 80 -9.27 -11.47 -1.91
CA GLN A 80 -8.29 -10.53 -1.34
C GLN A 80 -8.89 -9.14 -1.13
N ARG A 81 -9.79 -8.69 -2.01
CA ARG A 81 -10.51 -7.43 -1.82
C ARG A 81 -11.44 -7.48 -0.62
N ASN A 82 -12.25 -8.54 -0.52
CA ASN A 82 -13.16 -8.75 0.61
C ASN A 82 -12.39 -8.86 1.93
N LEU A 83 -11.19 -9.45 1.94
CA LEU A 83 -10.35 -9.49 3.12
C LEU A 83 -10.03 -8.07 3.61
N ILE A 84 -9.55 -7.20 2.72
CA ILE A 84 -9.22 -5.81 3.08
C ILE A 84 -10.48 -5.11 3.61
N GLU A 85 -11.60 -5.19 2.89
CA GLU A 85 -12.83 -4.49 3.26
C GLU A 85 -13.41 -4.98 4.59
N SER A 86 -13.49 -6.29 4.80
CA SER A 86 -13.99 -6.89 6.06
C SER A 86 -13.14 -6.55 7.28
N HIS A 87 -11.85 -6.25 7.09
CA HIS A 87 -10.92 -5.90 8.17
C HIS A 87 -10.78 -4.39 8.39
N CYS A 88 -11.45 -3.55 7.59
CA CYS A 88 -11.57 -2.11 7.83
C CYS A 88 -12.58 -1.80 8.96
N CYS A 89 -12.54 -2.55 10.06
CA CYS A 89 -13.46 -2.44 11.20
C CYS A 89 -12.88 -1.64 12.38
N GLY A 90 -11.72 -1.02 12.19
CA GLY A 90 -11.06 -0.20 13.21
C GLY A 90 -11.89 1.02 13.63
N VAL A 91 -11.75 1.42 14.90
CA VAL A 91 -12.47 2.52 15.54
C VAL A 91 -11.55 3.38 16.41
N GLY A 92 -12.08 4.47 16.96
CA GLY A 92 -11.36 5.38 17.85
C GLY A 92 -10.57 6.45 17.11
N GLU A 93 -9.88 7.30 17.87
CA GLU A 93 -9.10 8.40 17.32
C GLU A 93 -8.03 7.86 16.36
N PRO A 94 -7.86 8.42 15.16
CA PRO A 94 -6.84 7.97 14.23
C PRO A 94 -5.41 8.11 14.80
N PHE A 95 -4.51 7.24 14.36
CA PHE A 95 -3.09 7.41 14.64
C PHE A 95 -2.55 8.71 14.03
N GLY A 96 -1.58 9.31 14.72
CA GLY A 96 -0.84 10.46 14.22
C GLY A 96 -0.10 10.16 12.92
N ARG A 97 0.17 11.21 12.15
CA ARG A 97 0.82 11.12 10.82
C ARG A 97 2.12 10.34 10.87
N GLU A 98 2.96 10.62 11.86
CA GLU A 98 4.30 10.06 12.02
C GLU A 98 4.22 8.56 12.27
N VAL A 99 3.26 8.13 13.10
CA VAL A 99 2.99 6.71 13.40
C VAL A 99 2.58 5.95 12.14
N VAL A 100 1.64 6.51 11.36
CA VAL A 100 1.17 5.86 10.12
C VAL A 100 2.32 5.78 9.10
N ARG A 101 3.10 6.84 8.94
CA ARG A 101 4.25 6.85 8.02
C ARG A 101 5.35 5.87 8.44
N ALA A 102 5.65 5.78 9.74
CA ALA A 102 6.56 4.79 10.28
C ALA A 102 6.07 3.36 9.99
N ALA A 103 4.79 3.07 10.25
CA ALA A 103 4.20 1.77 9.98
C ALA A 103 4.27 1.40 8.49
N MET A 104 3.98 2.34 7.58
CA MET A 104 4.11 2.15 6.13
C MET A 104 5.55 1.82 5.72
N LEU A 105 6.54 2.54 6.26
CA LEU A 105 7.96 2.32 5.96
C LEU A 105 8.45 0.96 6.47
N ILE A 106 8.14 0.64 7.73
CA ILE A 106 8.51 -0.65 8.34
C ILE A 106 7.88 -1.78 7.54
N ARG A 107 6.62 -1.63 7.12
CA ARG A 107 5.95 -2.63 6.28
C ARG A 107 6.63 -2.76 4.92
N ALA A 108 6.97 -1.64 4.26
CA ALA A 108 7.69 -1.65 2.99
C ALA A 108 9.03 -2.39 3.10
N ASN A 109 9.81 -2.11 4.15
CA ASN A 109 11.09 -2.77 4.38
C ASN A 109 10.92 -4.26 4.72
N SER A 110 9.94 -4.62 5.56
CA SER A 110 9.63 -6.03 5.86
C SER A 110 9.32 -6.83 4.58
N LEU A 111 8.55 -6.26 3.66
CA LEU A 111 8.27 -6.89 2.35
C LEU A 111 9.52 -6.96 1.46
N ALA A 112 10.41 -5.96 1.52
CA ALA A 112 11.67 -5.91 0.79
C ALA A 112 12.65 -7.04 1.16
N LYS A 113 12.44 -7.71 2.31
CA LYS A 113 13.20 -8.92 2.67
C LYS A 113 13.07 -10.02 1.60
N GLY A 114 11.93 -10.09 0.91
CA GLY A 114 11.70 -11.04 -0.18
C GLY A 114 11.31 -12.43 0.31
N ALA A 115 10.66 -12.54 1.46
CA ALA A 115 10.15 -13.80 2.00
C ALA A 115 8.62 -13.95 1.85
N SER A 116 7.91 -12.89 1.44
CA SER A 116 6.44 -12.86 1.42
C SER A 116 5.80 -13.24 0.09
N GLY A 117 6.58 -13.40 -0.99
CA GLY A 117 6.04 -13.70 -2.33
C GLY A 117 5.17 -12.60 -2.95
N VAL A 118 5.21 -11.39 -2.39
CA VAL A 118 4.53 -10.22 -2.93
C VAL A 118 5.26 -9.67 -4.16
N ARG A 119 4.55 -8.93 -4.99
CA ARG A 119 5.12 -8.18 -6.11
C ARG A 119 6.02 -7.04 -5.59
N PRO A 120 7.22 -6.82 -6.16
CA PRO A 120 8.07 -5.65 -5.84
C PRO A 120 7.34 -4.31 -5.93
N GLN A 121 6.44 -4.21 -6.89
CA GLN A 121 5.57 -3.08 -7.14
C GLN A 121 4.74 -2.63 -5.93
N LEU A 122 4.42 -3.55 -5.00
CA LEU A 122 3.73 -3.18 -3.76
C LEU A 122 4.63 -2.35 -2.84
N VAL A 123 5.94 -2.63 -2.82
CA VAL A 123 6.90 -1.84 -2.07
C VAL A 123 7.15 -0.49 -2.76
N ASP A 124 7.18 -0.46 -4.09
CA ASP A 124 7.24 0.80 -4.84
C ASP A 124 6.02 1.68 -4.58
N LEU A 125 4.83 1.09 -4.46
CA LEU A 125 3.59 1.79 -4.09
C LEU A 125 3.72 2.46 -2.72
N LEU A 126 4.20 1.72 -1.72
CA LEU A 126 4.42 2.24 -0.37
C LEU A 126 5.50 3.33 -0.33
N CYS A 127 6.62 3.12 -1.03
CA CYS A 127 7.68 4.12 -1.14
C CYS A 127 7.17 5.41 -1.81
N GLY A 128 6.48 5.27 -2.95
CA GLY A 128 5.85 6.37 -3.66
C GLY A 128 4.86 7.13 -2.79
N ALA A 129 4.14 6.42 -1.91
CA ALA A 129 3.24 7.04 -0.95
C ALA A 129 3.94 7.94 0.05
N LEU A 130 4.98 7.39 0.66
CA LEU A 130 5.78 8.09 1.66
C LEU A 130 6.42 9.33 1.05
N ASN A 131 7.00 9.20 -0.15
CA ASN A 131 7.66 10.28 -0.88
C ASN A 131 6.72 11.41 -1.26
N ARG A 132 5.44 11.11 -1.49
CA ARG A 132 4.40 12.10 -1.85
C ARG A 132 3.65 12.65 -0.64
N GLY A 133 3.97 12.18 0.56
CA GLY A 133 3.32 12.62 1.79
C GLY A 133 1.90 12.11 1.96
N LEU A 134 1.52 11.01 1.31
CA LEU A 134 0.22 10.38 1.55
C LEU A 134 0.24 9.68 2.92
N VAL A 135 -0.80 9.94 3.71
CA VAL A 135 -1.00 9.38 5.05
C VAL A 135 -2.44 8.87 5.11
N PRO A 136 -2.67 7.55 5.07
CA PRO A 136 -3.99 6.98 5.28
C PRO A 136 -4.54 7.37 6.66
N VAL A 137 -5.85 7.57 6.76
CA VAL A 137 -6.51 7.65 8.07
C VAL A 137 -6.59 6.22 8.61
N VAL A 138 -5.99 5.98 9.77
CA VAL A 138 -5.93 4.65 10.38
C VAL A 138 -6.46 4.75 11.82
N PRO A 139 -7.64 4.19 12.12
CA PRO A 139 -8.17 4.16 13.48
C PRO A 139 -7.25 3.41 14.45
N SER A 140 -7.12 3.89 15.68
CA SER A 140 -6.15 3.36 16.66
C SER A 140 -6.56 2.06 17.36
N ARG A 141 -7.84 1.66 17.29
CA ARG A 141 -8.38 0.48 17.99
C ARG A 141 -9.01 -0.51 17.01
N GLY A 142 -8.98 -1.80 17.36
CA GLY A 142 -9.66 -2.87 16.64
C GLY A 142 -8.78 -4.09 16.33
N SER A 143 -7.45 -3.92 16.31
CA SER A 143 -6.52 -5.05 16.24
C SER A 143 -6.31 -5.66 17.62
N VAL A 144 -6.19 -6.98 17.68
CA VAL A 144 -5.80 -7.75 18.89
C VAL A 144 -4.33 -8.16 18.88
N GLY A 145 -3.59 -7.86 17.81
CA GLY A 145 -2.16 -8.16 17.67
C GLY A 145 -1.80 -9.65 17.47
N ALA A 146 -2.72 -10.59 17.69
CA ALA A 146 -2.46 -12.03 17.69
C ALA A 146 -1.98 -12.60 16.33
N SER A 147 -2.43 -12.03 15.21
CA SER A 147 -1.99 -12.41 13.85
C SER A 147 -1.30 -11.25 13.13
N GLY A 148 -0.74 -10.32 13.91
CA GLY A 148 -0.27 -9.02 13.45
C GLY A 148 -1.39 -7.97 13.40
N ASP A 149 -1.03 -6.79 12.90
CA ASP A 149 -1.87 -5.59 12.93
C ASP A 149 -2.86 -5.52 11.75
N LEU A 150 -3.67 -6.57 11.59
CA LEU A 150 -4.54 -6.73 10.42
C LEU A 150 -5.49 -5.56 10.19
N VAL A 151 -6.13 -5.04 11.25
CA VAL A 151 -7.09 -3.94 11.13
C VAL A 151 -6.45 -2.64 10.63
N PRO A 152 -5.40 -2.09 11.29
CA PRO A 152 -4.76 -0.87 10.79
C PRO A 152 -4.06 -1.08 9.44
N LEU A 153 -3.50 -2.26 9.17
CA LEU A 153 -2.95 -2.61 7.85
C LEU A 153 -4.03 -2.66 6.77
N ALA A 154 -5.24 -3.13 7.09
CA ALA A 154 -6.37 -3.15 6.15
C ALA A 154 -6.82 -1.73 5.79
N HIS A 155 -6.90 -0.81 6.77
CA HIS A 155 -7.19 0.60 6.50
C HIS A 155 -6.14 1.25 5.59
N MET A 156 -4.84 0.98 5.82
CA MET A 156 -3.77 1.45 4.93
C MET A 156 -3.89 0.84 3.52
N ALA A 157 -4.07 -0.48 3.44
CA ALA A 157 -4.21 -1.19 2.18
C ALA A 157 -5.44 -0.72 1.40
N PHE A 158 -6.55 -0.43 2.07
CA PHE A 158 -7.75 0.10 1.45
C PHE A 158 -7.45 1.42 0.75
N VAL A 159 -6.83 2.39 1.42
CA VAL A 159 -6.48 3.68 0.79
C VAL A 159 -5.53 3.50 -0.40
N LEU A 160 -4.56 2.59 -0.29
CA LEU A 160 -3.57 2.34 -1.34
C LEU A 160 -4.12 1.54 -2.53
N THR A 161 -5.23 0.82 -2.38
CA THR A 161 -5.77 -0.11 -3.38
C THR A 161 -7.22 0.17 -3.80
N ALA A 162 -7.91 1.09 -3.12
CA ALA A 162 -9.32 1.37 -3.40
C ALA A 162 -9.49 1.99 -4.79
N PRO A 163 -10.47 1.53 -5.59
CA PRO A 163 -10.92 2.26 -6.75
C PRO A 163 -11.43 3.64 -6.38
N PRO A 164 -11.13 4.71 -7.15
CA PRO A 164 -11.78 5.98 -6.96
C PRO A 164 -13.27 5.70 -7.17
N ASP A 165 -14.10 6.24 -6.30
CA ASP A 165 -15.53 6.21 -6.54
C ASP A 165 -15.89 7.11 -7.74
N ALA A 166 -17.16 7.09 -8.13
CA ALA A 166 -17.64 7.88 -9.26
C ALA A 166 -17.44 9.39 -9.04
N GLU A 167 -17.60 9.84 -7.79
CA GLU A 167 -17.49 11.23 -7.40
C GLU A 167 -16.05 11.73 -7.52
N MET A 168 -15.08 10.96 -7.02
CA MET A 168 -13.66 11.26 -7.11
C MET A 168 -13.20 11.34 -8.57
N ARG A 169 -13.65 10.40 -9.42
CA ARG A 169 -13.39 10.45 -10.87
C ARG A 169 -13.97 11.69 -11.53
N GLN A 170 -15.19 12.08 -11.16
CA GLN A 170 -15.85 13.27 -11.69
C GLN A 170 -15.11 14.54 -11.25
N LYS A 171 -14.72 14.63 -9.98
CA LYS A 171 -13.97 15.75 -9.41
C LYS A 171 -12.60 15.90 -10.07
N GLU A 172 -11.89 14.80 -10.30
CA GLU A 172 -10.60 14.80 -11.02
C GLU A 172 -10.77 15.34 -12.45
N ARG A 173 -11.80 14.90 -13.19
CA ARG A 173 -12.10 15.39 -14.55
C ARG A 173 -12.39 16.90 -14.57
N LEU A 174 -13.19 17.39 -13.61
CA LEU A 174 -13.53 18.81 -13.50
C LEU A 174 -12.30 19.67 -13.21
N LEU A 175 -11.45 19.23 -12.27
CA LEU A 175 -10.21 19.94 -11.94
C LEU A 175 -9.23 19.93 -13.11
N ALA A 176 -9.09 18.81 -13.82
CA ALA A 176 -8.26 18.73 -15.03
C ALA A 176 -8.75 19.66 -16.15
N ALA A 177 -10.07 19.76 -16.35
CA ALA A 177 -10.66 20.69 -17.32
C ALA A 177 -10.40 22.17 -16.93
N LYS A 178 -10.59 22.52 -15.65
CA LYS A 178 -10.27 23.87 -15.13
C LYS A 178 -8.78 24.20 -15.22
N ALA A 179 -7.91 23.20 -15.00
CA ALA A 179 -6.46 23.34 -15.13
C ALA A 179 -6.07 23.72 -16.56
N ARG A 180 -6.61 22.99 -17.56
CA ARG A 180 -6.40 23.29 -18.99
C ARG A 180 -6.91 24.66 -19.38
N ALA A 181 -7.97 25.14 -18.74
CA ALA A 181 -8.51 26.48 -18.95
C ALA A 181 -7.76 27.58 -18.18
N GLY A 182 -6.75 27.24 -17.35
CA GLY A 182 -6.01 28.21 -16.53
C GLY A 182 -6.80 28.81 -15.36
N LYS A 183 -7.93 28.21 -14.96
CA LYS A 183 -8.91 28.79 -14.03
C LYS A 183 -8.91 28.17 -12.63
N LEU A 184 -7.86 27.45 -12.24
CA LEU A 184 -7.81 26.82 -10.92
C LEU A 184 -7.60 27.86 -9.82
N SER A 185 -8.49 27.86 -8.81
CA SER A 185 -8.26 28.59 -7.56
C SER A 185 -7.11 27.96 -6.75
N SER A 186 -6.60 28.67 -5.74
CA SER A 186 -5.55 28.15 -4.85
C SER A 186 -5.99 26.90 -4.08
N GLU A 187 -7.25 26.84 -3.64
CA GLU A 187 -7.84 25.65 -3.01
C GLU A 187 -7.97 24.49 -3.99
N GLU A 188 -8.43 24.76 -5.21
CA GLU A 188 -8.55 23.75 -6.25
C GLU A 188 -7.18 23.24 -6.72
N LYS A 189 -6.13 24.05 -6.71
CA LYS A 189 -4.74 23.60 -6.94
C LYS A 189 -4.29 22.64 -5.84
N ARG A 190 -4.63 22.93 -4.58
CA ARG A 190 -4.29 22.06 -3.44
C ARG A 190 -5.06 20.73 -3.51
N GLU A 191 -6.35 20.79 -3.83
CA GLU A 191 -7.20 19.61 -4.00
C GLU A 191 -6.80 18.80 -5.25
N ALA A 192 -6.46 19.44 -6.36
CA ALA A 192 -5.93 18.78 -7.54
C ALA A 192 -4.60 18.09 -7.27
N ARG A 193 -3.72 18.69 -6.45
CA ARG A 193 -2.48 18.02 -5.99
C ARG A 193 -2.80 16.79 -5.14
N ARG A 194 -3.74 16.91 -4.20
CA ARG A 194 -4.21 15.77 -3.37
C ARG A 194 -4.78 14.64 -4.22
N LEU A 195 -5.70 14.98 -5.13
CA LEU A 195 -6.33 14.03 -6.05
C LEU A 195 -5.35 13.49 -7.08
N SER A 196 -4.38 14.25 -7.56
CA SER A 196 -3.33 13.74 -8.47
C SER A 196 -2.39 12.75 -7.77
N GLY A 197 -2.17 12.93 -6.46
CA GLY A 197 -1.51 11.94 -5.62
C GLY A 197 -2.30 10.63 -5.64
N LEU A 198 -3.56 10.68 -5.22
CA LEU A 198 -4.51 9.54 -5.20
C LEU A 198 -4.72 8.92 -6.59
N ALA A 199 -4.80 9.73 -7.65
CA ALA A 199 -5.01 9.30 -9.01
C ALA A 199 -3.75 8.64 -9.59
N TRP A 200 -2.54 9.05 -9.19
CA TRP A 200 -1.33 8.31 -9.51
C TRP A 200 -1.28 6.97 -8.80
N PHE A 201 -1.66 6.90 -7.52
CA PHE A 201 -1.80 5.60 -6.83
C PHE A 201 -2.76 4.70 -7.59
N TRP A 202 -3.77 5.30 -8.19
CA TRP A 202 -4.77 4.54 -8.91
C TRP A 202 -4.45 4.18 -10.35
N ARG A 203 -3.79 5.06 -11.10
CA ARG A 203 -3.37 4.75 -12.47
C ARG A 203 -2.09 3.95 -12.42
N ASP A 204 -1.01 4.59 -12.02
CA ASP A 204 0.32 3.98 -12.12
C ASP A 204 0.55 2.98 -10.98
N GLY A 205 0.14 3.31 -9.75
CA GLY A 205 0.30 2.44 -8.58
C GLY A 205 -0.55 1.15 -8.61
N TRP A 206 -1.77 1.21 -9.15
CA TRP A 206 -2.62 0.03 -9.31
C TRP A 206 -2.11 -0.86 -10.45
N HIS A 207 -1.67 -0.30 -11.58
CA HIS A 207 -1.06 -1.10 -12.65
C HIS A 207 0.18 -1.84 -12.14
N LEU A 208 0.99 -1.18 -11.31
CA LEU A 208 2.09 -1.80 -10.58
C LEU A 208 1.56 -2.92 -9.65
N ALA A 209 0.48 -2.70 -8.92
CA ALA A 209 -0.07 -3.66 -7.95
C ALA A 209 -1.02 -4.73 -8.52
N SER A 210 -1.42 -4.72 -9.79
CA SER A 210 -2.51 -5.58 -10.31
C SER A 210 -2.15 -6.50 -11.48
N GLY A 211 -0.92 -6.37 -12.01
CA GLY A 211 -0.31 -7.29 -12.98
C GLY A 211 0.08 -8.64 -12.40
#